data_AF-V4HNZ3-F1
#
_entry.id   AF-V4HNZ3-F1
#
_cell.length_a   1.000
_cell.length_b   1.000
_cell.length_c   1.000
_cell.angle_alpha   90.00
_cell.angle_beta   90.00
_cell.angle_gamma   90.00
#
_symmetry.space_group_name_H-M   'P 1'
#
loop_
_entity.id
_entity.type
_entity.pdbx_description
1 polymer ?
#
loop_
_entity_poly.entity_id
_entity_poly.type
_entity_poly.pdbx_seq_one_letter_code
_entity_poly.pdbx_strand_id
1 'polypeptide(L)'
;MSKLKRALYIFEFVVGFAPSILLLTLGLIFSPAILLGLFSGQPLSILVFFLVAGGLVGFWGAISLLGLTLYPEQENTHPTKLKIYLVLGALSSVVASYSVSVINIYLLPFTVTPLFVTLHLAFIQRHHLNGSTIA
;
A
#
# COMPACT_ATOMS: atom_id res chain seq x y z
N MET A 1 7.80 -17.67 -15.28
CA MET A 1 7.05 -18.02 -14.04
C MET A 1 5.89 -18.96 -14.39
N SER A 2 5.55 -19.95 -13.54
CA SER A 2 4.41 -20.85 -13.79
C SER A 2 3.06 -20.17 -13.50
N LYS A 3 1.99 -20.58 -14.21
CA LYS A 3 0.64 -20.03 -14.02
C LYS A 3 0.14 -20.13 -12.56
N LEU A 4 0.50 -21.22 -11.87
CA LEU A 4 0.14 -21.44 -10.48
C LEU A 4 0.83 -20.45 -9.53
N LYS A 5 2.14 -20.21 -9.68
CA LYS A 5 2.86 -19.21 -8.88
C LYS A 5 2.28 -17.80 -9.08
N ARG A 6 1.94 -17.48 -10.33
CA ARG A 6 1.27 -16.22 -10.67
C ARG A 6 -0.09 -16.06 -9.98
N ALA A 7 -0.91 -17.11 -10.00
CA ALA A 7 -2.20 -17.10 -9.31
C ALA A 7 -2.03 -16.92 -7.79
N LEU A 8 -1.01 -17.55 -7.19
CA LEU A 8 -0.71 -17.42 -5.76
C LEU A 8 -0.35 -15.97 -5.38
N TYR A 9 0.49 -15.28 -6.16
CA TYR A 9 0.82 -13.88 -5.87
C TYR A 9 -0.38 -12.94 -6.01
N ILE A 10 -1.24 -13.15 -7.01
CA ILE A 10 -2.48 -12.38 -7.16
C ILE A 10 -3.40 -12.64 -5.96
N PHE A 11 -3.56 -13.91 -5.58
CA PHE A 11 -4.40 -14.28 -4.44
C PHE A 11 -3.89 -13.68 -3.13
N GLU A 12 -2.58 -13.80 -2.86
CA GLU A 12 -1.92 -13.19 -1.71
C GLU A 12 -2.15 -11.67 -1.68
N PHE A 13 -1.98 -10.99 -2.82
CA PHE A 13 -2.21 -9.56 -2.94
C PHE A 13 -3.66 -9.18 -2.65
N VAL A 14 -4.63 -9.86 -3.28
CA VAL A 14 -6.06 -9.55 -3.10
C VAL A 14 -6.50 -9.78 -1.66
N VAL A 15 -6.14 -10.93 -1.07
CA VAL A 15 -6.50 -11.23 0.33
C VAL A 15 -5.82 -10.27 1.29
N GLY A 16 -4.55 -9.95 1.06
CA GLY A 16 -3.79 -9.09 1.95
C GLY A 16 -4.17 -7.62 1.88
N PHE A 17 -4.61 -7.13 0.73
CA PHE A 17 -5.00 -5.74 0.54
C PHE A 17 -6.50 -5.49 0.67
N ALA A 18 -7.37 -6.50 0.59
CA ALA A 18 -8.83 -6.30 0.61
C ALA A 18 -9.33 -5.40 1.76
N PRO A 19 -8.93 -5.61 3.04
CA PRO A 19 -9.36 -4.73 4.13
C PRO A 19 -8.87 -3.29 3.97
N SER A 20 -7.61 -3.10 3.55
CA SER A 20 -7.04 -1.78 3.34
C SER A 20 -7.62 -1.05 2.14
N ILE A 21 -8.00 -1.77 1.07
CA ILE A 21 -8.73 -1.22 -0.07
C ILE A 21 -10.08 -0.68 0.41
N LEU A 22 -10.82 -1.43 1.24
CA LEU A 22 -12.10 -0.95 1.79
C LEU A 22 -11.92 0.35 2.59
N LEU A 23 -10.90 0.41 3.47
CA LEU A 23 -10.60 1.64 4.22
C LEU A 23 -10.20 2.81 3.31
N LEU A 24 -9.40 2.54 2.28
CA LEU A 24 -8.97 3.54 1.32
C LEU A 24 -10.15 4.07 0.49
N THR A 25 -11.06 3.17 0.07
CA THR A 25 -12.30 3.52 -0.62
C THR A 25 -13.20 4.38 0.25
N LEU A 26 -13.35 4.06 1.54
CA LEU A 26 -14.07 4.92 2.47
C LEU A 26 -13.42 6.32 2.55
N GLY A 27 -12.09 6.38 2.69
CA GLY A 27 -11.37 7.65 2.69
C GLY A 27 -11.57 8.48 1.41
N LEU A 28 -11.65 7.84 0.25
CA LEU A 28 -11.97 8.48 -1.03
C LEU A 28 -13.43 8.99 -1.07
N ILE A 29 -14.40 8.17 -0.63
CA ILE A 29 -15.81 8.57 -0.59
C ILE A 29 -16.01 9.78 0.32
N PHE A 30 -15.35 9.80 1.48
CA PHE A 30 -15.42 10.90 2.43
C PHE A 30 -14.43 12.04 2.13
N SER A 31 -13.73 12.01 1.00
CA SER A 31 -12.78 13.06 0.61
C SER A 31 -13.37 14.48 0.60
N PRO A 32 -14.65 14.74 0.22
CA PRO A 32 -15.21 16.09 0.32
C PRO A 32 -15.25 16.61 1.77
N ALA A 33 -15.64 15.76 2.72
CA ALA A 33 -15.68 16.12 4.14
C ALA A 33 -14.27 16.34 4.71
N ILE A 34 -13.30 15.50 4.30
CA ILE A 34 -11.89 15.65 4.67
C ILE A 34 -11.37 17.00 4.18
N LEU A 35 -11.64 17.37 2.91
CA LEU A 35 -11.21 18.64 2.34
C LEU A 35 -11.82 19.85 3.06
N LEU A 36 -13.12 19.82 3.36
CA LEU A 36 -13.78 20.88 4.15
C LEU A 36 -13.16 21.03 5.56
N GLY A 37 -12.83 19.90 6.18
CA GLY A 37 -12.14 19.86 7.46
C GLY A 37 -10.72 20.44 7.41
N LEU A 38 -9.99 20.25 6.31
CA LEU A 38 -8.67 20.88 6.10
C LEU A 38 -8.77 22.41 6.06
N PHE A 39 -9.72 22.95 5.30
CA PHE A 39 -9.94 24.41 5.23
C PHE A 39 -10.37 25.01 6.58
N SER A 40 -11.01 24.19 7.42
CA SER A 40 -11.42 24.58 8.77
C SER A 40 -10.32 24.38 9.82
N GLY A 41 -9.13 23.91 9.43
CA GLY A 41 -7.99 23.69 10.33
C GLY A 41 -8.15 22.51 11.30
N GLN A 42 -9.05 21.55 11.01
CA GLN A 42 -9.30 20.42 11.90
C GLN A 42 -8.13 19.42 11.88
N PRO A 43 -7.46 19.15 13.02
CA PRO A 43 -6.27 18.28 13.06
C PRO A 43 -6.54 16.85 12.56
N LEU A 44 -7.72 16.31 12.86
CA LEU A 44 -8.12 14.97 12.42
C LEU A 44 -8.21 14.90 10.89
N SER A 45 -8.76 15.93 10.26
CA SER A 45 -8.88 16.00 8.80
C SER A 45 -7.53 16.09 8.10
N ILE A 46 -6.55 16.76 8.72
CA ILE A 46 -5.15 16.77 8.26
C ILE A 46 -4.56 15.36 8.29
N LEU A 47 -4.69 14.65 9.43
CA LEU A 47 -4.19 13.29 9.57
C LEU A 47 -4.84 12.34 8.53
N VAL A 48 -6.17 12.37 8.43
CA VAL A 48 -6.92 11.51 7.51
C VAL A 48 -6.56 11.83 6.05
N PHE A 49 -6.37 13.09 5.70
CA PHE A 49 -5.90 13.47 4.36
C PHE A 49 -4.56 12.83 4.02
N PHE A 50 -3.56 12.93 4.91
CA PHE A 50 -2.26 12.30 4.69
C PHE A 50 -2.33 10.77 4.64
N LEU A 51 -3.18 10.16 5.46
CA LEU A 51 -3.43 8.72 5.42
C LEU A 51 -4.03 8.26 4.08
N VAL A 52 -5.00 9.00 3.55
CA VAL A 52 -5.62 8.69 2.26
C VAL A 52 -4.64 8.93 1.13
N ALA A 53 -3.97 10.09 1.08
CA ALA A 53 -3.01 10.40 0.04
C ALA A 53 -1.82 9.43 0.04
N GLY A 54 -1.23 9.17 1.20
CA GLY A 54 -0.14 8.20 1.35
C GLY A 54 -0.60 6.76 1.11
N GLY A 55 -1.83 6.41 1.47
CA GLY A 55 -2.46 5.12 1.17
C GLY A 55 -2.67 4.91 -0.33
N LEU A 56 -3.11 5.93 -1.09
CA LEU A 56 -3.27 5.88 -2.55
C LEU A 56 -1.93 5.69 -3.24
N VAL A 57 -0.94 6.50 -2.85
CA VAL A 57 0.43 6.40 -3.38
C VAL A 57 1.05 5.04 -3.04
N GLY A 58 0.85 4.57 -1.81
CA GLY A 58 1.30 3.25 -1.35
C GLY A 58 0.65 2.11 -2.11
N PHE A 59 -0.66 2.16 -2.31
CA PHE A 59 -1.39 1.16 -3.07
C PHE A 59 -0.94 1.13 -4.54
N TRP A 60 -0.69 2.29 -5.14
CA TRP A 60 -0.09 2.37 -6.46
C TRP A 60 1.30 1.69 -6.50
N GLY A 61 2.15 1.97 -5.50
CA GLY A 61 3.44 1.29 -5.35
C GLY A 61 3.30 -0.23 -5.23
N ALA A 62 2.32 -0.71 -4.46
CA ALA A 62 2.06 -2.13 -4.31
C ALA A 62 1.57 -2.79 -5.61
N ILE A 63 0.73 -2.10 -6.39
CA ILE A 63 0.31 -2.55 -7.73
C ILE A 63 1.52 -2.64 -8.66
N SER A 64 2.37 -1.60 -8.71
CA SER A 64 3.60 -1.63 -9.52
C SER A 64 4.56 -2.75 -9.09
N LEU A 65 4.67 -3.02 -7.79
CA LEU A 65 5.48 -4.11 -7.25
C LEU A 65 4.93 -5.50 -7.62
N LEU A 66 3.61 -5.66 -7.61
CA LEU A 66 2.95 -6.86 -8.12
C LEU A 66 3.16 -6.98 -9.63
N GLY A 67 2.99 -5.89 -10.38
CA GLY A 67 3.24 -5.80 -11.83
C GLY A 67 4.64 -6.29 -12.19
N LEU A 68 5.66 -5.75 -11.51
CA LEU A 68 7.05 -6.18 -11.63
C LEU A 68 7.24 -7.67 -11.32
N THR A 69 6.51 -8.20 -10.34
CA THR A 69 6.56 -9.62 -9.96
C THR A 69 5.92 -10.54 -10.99
N LEU A 70 4.84 -10.10 -11.62
CA LEU A 70 4.11 -10.89 -12.61
C LEU A 70 4.73 -10.79 -14.01
N TYR A 71 5.24 -9.61 -14.36
CA TYR A 71 5.68 -9.21 -15.70
C TYR A 71 6.92 -8.31 -15.62
N PRO A 72 8.09 -8.85 -15.25
CA PRO A 72 9.31 -8.06 -15.06
C PRO A 72 9.75 -7.29 -16.32
N GLU A 73 9.45 -7.82 -17.51
CA GLU A 73 9.79 -7.21 -18.81
C GLU A 73 8.95 -5.97 -19.16
N GLN A 74 7.80 -5.75 -18.50
CA GLN A 74 6.83 -4.71 -18.87
C GLN A 74 6.81 -3.53 -17.89
N GLU A 75 7.32 -3.71 -16.67
CA GLU A 75 7.21 -2.70 -15.62
C GLU A 75 8.38 -1.71 -15.68
N ASN A 76 8.10 -0.49 -16.13
CA ASN A 76 9.12 0.55 -16.33
C ASN A 76 9.25 1.50 -15.11
N THR A 77 8.75 1.09 -13.95
CA THR A 77 8.76 1.93 -12.74
C THR A 77 10.17 2.01 -12.16
N HIS A 78 10.75 3.23 -12.18
CA HIS A 78 12.08 3.50 -11.65
C HIS A 78 12.19 3.08 -10.17
N PRO A 79 13.23 2.33 -9.76
CA PRO A 79 13.33 1.73 -8.42
C PRO A 79 13.26 2.76 -7.29
N THR A 80 13.83 3.96 -7.47
CA THR A 80 13.72 5.05 -6.50
C THR A 80 12.29 5.51 -6.28
N LYS A 81 11.49 5.65 -7.35
CA LYS A 81 10.08 6.06 -7.24
C LYS A 81 9.27 4.98 -6.53
N LEU A 82 9.51 3.72 -6.89
CA LEU A 82 8.88 2.58 -6.24
C LEU A 82 9.16 2.56 -4.73
N LYS A 83 10.42 2.76 -4.31
CA LYS A 83 10.78 2.86 -2.88
C LYS A 83 10.00 3.97 -2.17
N ILE A 84 9.89 5.15 -2.77
CA ILE A 84 9.13 6.27 -2.18
C ILE A 84 7.66 5.87 -1.99
N TYR A 85 7.05 5.26 -3.00
CA TYR A 85 5.66 4.80 -2.91
C TYR A 85 5.47 3.77 -1.79
N LEU A 86 6.35 2.78 -1.73
CA LEU A 86 6.30 1.74 -0.70
C LEU A 86 6.51 2.31 0.71
N VAL A 87 7.43 3.26 0.89
CA VAL A 87 7.67 3.90 2.19
C VAL A 87 6.46 4.76 2.61
N LEU A 88 5.89 5.56 1.71
CA LEU A 88 4.68 6.34 2.01
C LEU A 88 3.49 5.45 2.35
N GLY A 89 3.31 4.35 1.60
CA GLY A 89 2.31 3.33 1.90
C GLY A 89 2.52 2.67 3.24
N ALA A 90 3.76 2.29 3.56
CA ALA A 90 4.11 1.66 4.82
C ALA A 90 3.85 2.59 6.01
N LEU A 91 4.28 3.85 5.93
CA LEU A 91 4.01 4.84 6.97
C LEU A 91 2.51 5.04 7.18
N SER A 92 1.73 5.16 6.10
CA SER A 92 0.28 5.32 6.17
C SER A 92 -0.38 4.10 6.80
N SER A 93 0.04 2.89 6.42
CA SER A 93 -0.49 1.64 6.96
C SER A 93 -0.10 1.41 8.42
N VAL A 94 1.10 1.83 8.85
CA VAL A 94 1.50 1.80 10.28
C VAL A 94 0.62 2.73 11.11
N VAL A 95 0.43 3.97 10.68
CA VAL A 95 -0.41 4.94 11.40
C VAL A 95 -1.88 4.50 11.41
N ALA A 96 -2.38 3.97 10.29
CA ALA A 96 -3.73 3.39 10.23
C ALA A 96 -3.89 2.19 11.17
N SER A 97 -2.90 1.29 11.20
CA SER A 97 -2.91 0.12 12.09
C SER A 97 -2.87 0.51 13.56
N TYR A 98 -2.07 1.51 13.92
CA TYR A 98 -2.07 2.07 15.28
C TYR A 98 -3.42 2.68 15.64
N SER A 99 -4.01 3.47 14.74
CA SER A 99 -5.31 4.10 14.97
C SER A 99 -6.43 3.08 15.17
N VAL A 100 -6.42 2.01 14.37
CA VAL A 100 -7.39 0.92 14.46
C VAL A 100 -7.17 0.07 15.71
N SER A 101 -5.93 -0.18 16.11
CA SER A 101 -5.64 -1.01 17.29
C SER A 101 -6.07 -0.36 18.61
N VAL A 102 -6.04 0.98 18.67
CA VAL A 102 -6.58 1.76 19.79
C VAL A 102 -8.10 1.57 19.92
N ILE A 103 -8.81 1.38 18.79
CA ILE A 103 -10.26 1.16 18.79
C ILE A 103 -10.58 -0.30 19.08
N ASN A 104 -9.93 -1.23 18.37
CA ASN A 104 -10.13 -2.67 18.53
C ASN A 104 -8.90 -3.45 18.06
N ILE A 105 -8.18 -4.04 19.00
CA ILE A 105 -6.97 -4.83 18.73
C ILE A 105 -7.20 -6.02 17.81
N TYR A 106 -8.41 -6.59 17.78
CA TYR A 106 -8.75 -7.70 16.88
C TYR A 106 -8.78 -7.32 15.41
N LEU A 107 -8.81 -6.01 15.09
CA LEU A 107 -8.74 -5.51 13.72
C LEU A 107 -7.30 -5.35 13.20
N LEU A 108 -6.30 -5.38 14.09
CA LEU A 108 -4.89 -5.18 13.74
C LEU A 108 -4.36 -6.17 12.68
N PRO A 109 -4.69 -7.48 12.70
CA PRO A 109 -4.24 -8.39 11.66
C PRO A 109 -4.68 -7.93 10.26
N PHE A 110 -5.89 -7.40 10.12
CA PHE A 110 -6.41 -6.95 8.83
C PHE A 110 -5.72 -5.69 8.31
N THR A 111 -5.23 -4.82 9.18
CA THR A 111 -4.55 -3.57 8.78
C THR A 111 -3.05 -3.74 8.57
N VAL A 112 -2.44 -4.74 9.21
CA VAL A 112 -1.00 -5.03 9.12
C VAL A 112 -0.68 -6.02 7.99
N THR A 113 -1.62 -6.88 7.58
CA THR A 113 -1.40 -7.83 6.47
C THR A 113 -0.82 -7.20 5.19
N PRO A 114 -1.26 -6.03 4.71
CA PRO A 114 -0.69 -5.40 3.51
C PRO A 114 0.81 -5.07 3.66
N LEU A 115 1.28 -4.77 4.88
CA LEU A 115 2.71 -4.54 5.15
C LEU A 115 3.50 -5.82 4.92
N PHE A 116 3.00 -6.97 5.39
CA PHE A 116 3.66 -8.26 5.20
C PHE A 116 3.68 -8.68 3.73
N VAL A 117 2.56 -8.53 3.01
CA VAL A 117 2.49 -8.82 1.58
C VAL A 117 3.44 -7.91 0.80
N THR A 118 3.46 -6.62 1.11
CA THR A 118 4.38 -5.66 0.48
C THR A 118 5.84 -6.02 0.74
N LEU A 119 6.17 -6.40 1.98
CA LEU A 119 7.52 -6.81 2.36
C LEU A 119 7.95 -8.10 1.64
N HIS A 120 7.06 -9.08 1.52
CA HIS A 120 7.31 -10.32 0.80
C HIS A 120 7.59 -10.06 -0.68
N LEU A 121 6.73 -9.29 -1.37
CA LEU A 121 6.93 -8.92 -2.76
C LEU A 121 8.21 -8.07 -2.96
N ALA A 122 8.51 -7.17 -2.02
CA ALA A 122 9.73 -6.36 -2.06
C ALA A 122 10.98 -7.22 -1.89
N PHE A 123 10.93 -8.26 -1.04
CA PHE A 123 12.02 -9.21 -0.88
C PHE A 123 12.28 -10.04 -2.14
N ILE A 124 11.22 -10.43 -2.86
CA ILE A 124 11.32 -11.09 -4.16
C ILE A 124 12.00 -10.15 -5.18
N GLN A 125 11.61 -8.88 -5.20
CA GLN A 125 12.10 -7.86 -6.15
C GLN A 125 13.31 -7.06 -5.64
N ARG A 126 14.02 -7.54 -4.62
CA ARG A 126 15.12 -6.81 -3.97
C ARG A 126 16.24 -6.39 -4.94
N HIS A 127 16.49 -7.19 -5.98
CA HIS A 127 17.53 -6.88 -6.97
C HIS A 127 17.15 -5.66 -7.82
N HIS A 128 15.90 -5.58 -8.28
CA HIS A 128 15.37 -4.40 -8.98
C HIS A 128 15.40 -3.17 -8.08
N LEU A 129 14.92 -3.33 -6.83
CA LEU A 129 14.90 -2.24 -5.86
C LEU A 129 16.31 -1.72 -5.53
N ASN A 130 17.33 -2.58 -5.51
CA ASN A 130 18.70 -2.17 -5.26
C ASN A 130 19.40 -1.54 -6.48
N GLY A 131 18.71 -1.42 -7.63
CA GLY A 131 19.29 -0.91 -8.86
C GLY A 131 20.30 -1.86 -9.50
N SER A 132 20.39 -3.10 -9.01
CA SER A 132 21.14 -4.17 -9.66
C SER A 132 20.23 -4.80 -10.71
N THR A 133 20.07 -4.13 -11.85
CA THR A 133 19.47 -4.73 -13.04
C THR A 133 20.41 -5.85 -13.48
N ILE A 134 20.03 -7.12 -13.25
CA ILE A 134 20.60 -8.21 -14.04
C ILE A 134 19.87 -8.11 -15.38
N ALA A 135 20.53 -7.48 -16.34
CA ALA A 135 20.26 -7.71 -17.75
C ALA A 135 20.67 -9.14 -18.12
#